data_AF-A0A1Q3CSZ2-F1
#
_entry.id   AF-A0A1Q3CSZ2-F1
#
_cell.length_a   1.000
_cell.length_b   1.000
_cell.length_c   1.000
_cell.angle_alpha   90.00
_cell.angle_beta   90.00
_cell.angle_gamma   90.00
#
_symmetry.space_group_name_H-M   'P 1'
#
loop_
_entity.id
_entity.type
_entity.pdbx_description
1 polymer ?
#
loop_
_entity_poly.entity_id
_entity_poly.type
_entity_poly.pdbx_seq_one_letter_code
_entity_poly.pdbx_strand_id
1 'polypeptide(L)'
;ILSWLNEASNRQPLHQDNEISKERKNCLKRIFPNKEVFRAVQVEYAKFSGCLESFSDFDSMSDRGKIDPKHWWLLYGSSTPLLQKLALKLLGQPFSSSCAERNWSHYSFVHSIKRNKMTSQRAEDLVFVHTNLRI
;
A
#
# COMPACT_ATOMS: atom_id res chain seq x y z
N ILE A 1 -16.38 14.43 1.21
CA ILE A 1 -15.76 13.38 0.36
C ILE A 1 -14.93 13.95 -0.82
N LEU A 2 -15.02 15.25 -1.16
CA LEU A 2 -14.29 15.83 -2.32
C LEU A 2 -13.27 16.94 -1.99
N SER A 3 -12.99 17.25 -0.72
CA SER A 3 -12.12 18.41 -0.39
C SER A 3 -10.68 18.27 -0.88
N TRP A 4 -10.14 17.05 -0.98
CA TRP A 4 -8.76 16.82 -1.44
C TRP A 4 -8.56 16.90 -2.96
N LEU A 5 -9.65 16.85 -3.74
CA LEU A 5 -9.60 17.04 -5.20
C LEU A 5 -9.56 18.51 -5.60
N ASN A 6 -9.95 19.43 -4.71
CA ASN A 6 -10.01 20.86 -5.01
C ASN A 6 -8.68 21.62 -4.82
N GLU A 7 -7.61 20.97 -4.35
CA GLU A 7 -6.32 21.63 -4.11
C GLU A 7 -5.49 21.86 -5.39
N ALA A 8 -5.84 21.19 -6.49
CA ALA A 8 -5.16 21.39 -7.78
C ALA A 8 -6.15 21.16 -8.92
N SER A 9 -6.27 22.16 -9.80
CA SER A 9 -7.24 22.26 -10.90
C SER A 9 -7.15 21.17 -11.98
N ASN A 10 -6.18 20.25 -11.88
CA ASN A 10 -5.93 19.15 -12.80
C ASN A 10 -6.03 17.75 -12.15
N ARG A 11 -6.40 17.63 -10.86
CA ARG A 11 -6.51 16.32 -10.20
C ARG A 11 -7.75 15.58 -10.68
N GLN A 12 -7.54 14.55 -11.50
CA GLN A 12 -8.58 13.59 -11.86
C GLN A 12 -8.66 12.45 -10.85
N PRO A 13 -9.84 11.81 -10.68
CA PRO A 13 -9.95 10.55 -9.94
C PRO A 13 -8.88 9.55 -10.41
N LEU A 14 -8.31 8.76 -9.48
CA LEU A 14 -7.20 7.82 -9.77
C LEU A 14 -7.47 6.83 -10.92
N HIS A 15 -8.74 6.57 -11.24
CA HIS A 15 -9.15 5.72 -12.36
C HIS A 15 -9.22 6.44 -13.71
N GLN A 16 -9.23 7.77 -13.73
CA GLN A 16 -9.26 8.63 -14.93
C GLN A 16 -7.87 9.17 -15.30
N ASP A 17 -6.96 9.24 -14.32
CA ASP A 17 -5.55 9.55 -14.56
C ASP A 17 -4.81 8.33 -15.15
N ASN A 18 -4.40 8.47 -16.40
CA ASN A 18 -3.72 7.42 -17.16
C ASN A 18 -2.29 7.14 -16.64
N GLU A 19 -1.59 8.18 -16.15
CA GLU A 19 -0.24 8.04 -15.59
C GLU A 19 -0.31 7.24 -14.28
N ILE A 20 -1.19 7.65 -13.38
CA ILE A 20 -1.40 6.95 -12.10
C ILE A 20 -1.87 5.52 -12.35
N SER A 21 -2.76 5.32 -13.33
CA SER A 21 -3.25 3.98 -13.67
C SER A 21 -2.15 3.07 -14.21
N LYS A 22 -1.22 3.61 -15.01
CA LYS A 22 -0.05 2.90 -15.52
C LYS A 22 0.92 2.56 -14.40
N GLU A 23 1.25 3.52 -13.54
CA GLU A 23 2.19 3.28 -12.45
C GLU A 23 1.65 2.31 -11.41
N ARG A 24 0.37 2.41 -11.04
CA ARG A 24 -0.31 1.40 -10.21
C ARG A 24 -0.14 0.00 -10.82
N LYS A 25 -0.38 -0.15 -12.12
CA LYS A 25 -0.26 -1.44 -12.82
C LYS A 25 1.18 -1.95 -12.78
N ASN A 26 2.17 -1.08 -12.97
CA ASN A 26 3.59 -1.42 -12.87
C ASN A 26 3.95 -1.90 -11.45
N CYS A 27 3.51 -1.18 -10.42
CA CYS A 27 3.73 -1.57 -9.02
C CYS A 27 3.10 -2.93 -8.71
N LEU A 28 1.84 -3.15 -9.09
CA LEU A 28 1.16 -4.44 -8.87
C LEU A 28 1.88 -5.59 -9.59
N LYS A 29 2.40 -5.35 -10.80
CA LYS A 29 3.18 -6.36 -11.54
C LYS A 29 4.49 -6.71 -10.84
N ARG A 30 5.12 -5.74 -10.15
CA ARG A 30 6.33 -5.98 -9.34
C ARG A 30 6.01 -6.75 -8.05
N ILE A 31 4.87 -6.46 -7.42
CA ILE A 31 4.43 -7.12 -6.18
C ILE A 31 3.93 -8.55 -6.45
N PHE A 32 3.28 -8.77 -7.60
CA PHE A 32 2.73 -10.06 -8.01
C PHE A 32 3.33 -10.51 -9.36
N PRO A 33 4.54 -11.11 -9.37
CA PRO A 33 5.18 -11.54 -10.61
C PRO A 33 4.45 -12.71 -11.31
N ASN A 34 3.69 -13.51 -10.56
CA ASN A 34 2.86 -14.57 -11.13
C ASN A 34 1.68 -13.96 -11.90
N LYS A 35 1.58 -14.29 -13.20
CA LYS A 35 0.59 -13.71 -14.10
C LYS A 35 -0.86 -14.00 -13.70
N GLU A 36 -1.14 -15.18 -13.16
CA GLU A 36 -2.49 -15.56 -12.75
C GLU A 36 -2.92 -14.80 -11.51
N VAL A 37 -2.03 -14.72 -10.50
CA VAL A 37 -2.25 -13.94 -9.29
C VAL A 37 -2.38 -12.45 -9.63
N PHE A 38 -1.52 -11.93 -10.50
CA PHE A 38 -1.61 -10.54 -10.97
C PHE A 38 -2.98 -10.25 -11.59
N ARG A 39 -3.47 -11.13 -12.47
CA ARG A 39 -4.79 -10.96 -13.10
C ARG A 39 -5.91 -10.99 -12.07
N ALA A 40 -5.85 -11.87 -11.08
CA ALA A 40 -6.81 -11.91 -9.97
C ALA A 40 -6.81 -10.60 -9.16
N VAL A 41 -5.62 -10.07 -8.81
CA VAL A 41 -5.49 -8.78 -8.12
C VAL A 41 -6.05 -7.62 -8.94
N GLN A 42 -5.89 -7.64 -10.27
CA GLN A 42 -6.46 -6.60 -11.13
C GLN A 42 -7.99 -6.63 -11.12
N VAL A 43 -8.60 -7.83 -11.08
CA VAL A 43 -10.06 -7.98 -10.96
C VAL A 43 -10.54 -7.48 -9.60
N GLU A 44 -9.87 -7.87 -8.52
CA GLU A 44 -10.19 -7.40 -7.18
C GLU A 44 -10.05 -5.86 -7.06
N TYR A 45 -9.00 -5.30 -7.65
CA TYR A 45 -8.83 -3.86 -7.72
C TYR A 45 -9.95 -3.17 -8.51
N ALA A 46 -10.40 -3.77 -9.61
CA ALA A 46 -11.52 -3.25 -10.38
C ALA A 46 -12.80 -3.19 -9.51
N LYS A 47 -13.08 -4.24 -8.74
CA LYS A 47 -14.21 -4.25 -7.78
C LYS A 47 -14.11 -3.12 -6.76
N PHE A 48 -12.96 -2.96 -6.13
CA PHE A 48 -12.72 -1.87 -5.17
C PHE A 48 -12.88 -0.48 -5.81
N SER A 49 -12.21 -0.26 -6.95
CA SER A 49 -12.21 1.04 -7.65
C SER A 49 -13.56 1.42 -8.23
N GLY A 50 -14.35 0.42 -8.66
CA GLY A 50 -15.69 0.60 -9.20
C GLY A 50 -16.78 0.65 -8.13
N CYS A 51 -16.42 0.58 -6.84
CA CYS A 51 -17.37 0.42 -5.74
C CYS A 51 -18.39 -0.70 -6.01
N LEU A 52 -17.90 -1.89 -6.34
CA LEU A 52 -18.74 -3.06 -6.61
C LEU A 52 -18.82 -3.98 -5.38
N GLU A 53 -19.83 -4.84 -5.34
CA GLU A 53 -20.04 -5.85 -4.29
C GLU A 53 -20.04 -5.20 -2.89
N SER A 54 -19.26 -5.73 -1.94
CA SER A 54 -19.16 -5.22 -0.56
C SER A 54 -18.66 -3.78 -0.45
N PHE A 55 -18.15 -3.20 -1.54
CA PHE A 55 -17.72 -1.80 -1.59
C PHE A 55 -18.82 -0.82 -2.03
N SER A 56 -19.94 -1.32 -2.57
CA SER A 56 -21.15 -0.52 -2.83
C SER A 56 -22.11 -0.46 -1.64
N ASP A 57 -21.90 -1.28 -0.61
CA ASP A 57 -22.80 -1.34 0.55
C ASP A 57 -22.88 0.02 1.25
N PHE A 58 -24.08 0.39 1.68
CA PHE A 58 -24.32 1.67 2.34
C PHE A 58 -23.41 1.88 3.56
N ASP A 59 -23.28 0.84 4.40
CA ASP A 59 -22.43 0.86 5.59
C ASP A 59 -20.95 1.01 5.21
N SER A 60 -20.50 0.26 4.19
CA SER A 60 -19.14 0.35 3.64
C SER A 60 -18.80 1.77 3.17
N MET A 61 -19.71 2.42 2.45
CA MET A 61 -19.52 3.80 1.99
C MET A 61 -19.56 4.82 3.13
N SER A 62 -20.48 4.65 4.09
CA SER A 62 -20.62 5.48 5.27
C SER A 62 -19.36 5.45 6.15
N ASP A 63 -18.76 4.28 6.29
CA ASP A 63 -17.64 4.04 7.20
C ASP A 63 -16.27 4.40 6.62
N ARG A 64 -16.12 4.51 5.29
CA ARG A 64 -14.84 4.70 4.57
C ARG A 64 -13.98 5.87 5.08
N GLY A 65 -14.58 6.85 5.75
CA GLY A 65 -13.88 7.97 6.40
C GLY A 65 -14.17 8.18 7.88
N LYS A 66 -14.89 7.25 8.53
CA LYS A 66 -15.29 7.34 9.94
C LYS A 66 -14.53 6.39 10.84
N ILE A 67 -14.15 5.23 10.32
CA ILE A 67 -13.41 4.21 11.07
C ILE A 67 -11.96 4.14 10.60
N ASP A 68 -11.11 3.53 11.45
CA ASP A 68 -9.72 3.28 11.10
C ASP A 68 -9.63 2.46 9.78
N PRO A 69 -8.75 2.85 8.83
CA PRO A 69 -8.65 2.18 7.54
C PRO A 69 -8.37 0.68 7.61
N LYS A 70 -7.63 0.20 8.61
CA LYS A 70 -7.37 -1.25 8.77
C LYS A 70 -8.67 -1.97 9.14
N HIS A 71 -9.46 -1.40 10.05
CA HIS A 71 -10.77 -1.94 10.41
C HIS A 71 -11.72 -1.95 9.23
N TRP A 72 -11.75 -0.89 8.43
CA TRP A 72 -12.56 -0.84 7.22
C TRP A 72 -12.20 -1.95 6.23
N TRP A 73 -10.90 -2.17 5.99
CA TRP A 73 -10.45 -3.27 5.13
C TRP A 73 -10.77 -4.65 5.72
N LEU A 74 -10.74 -4.82 7.04
CA LEU A 74 -11.12 -6.07 7.69
C LEU A 74 -12.62 -6.37 7.57
N LEU A 75 -13.47 -5.35 7.68
CA LEU A 75 -14.93 -5.50 7.62
C LEU A 75 -15.44 -5.71 6.18
N TYR A 76 -14.96 -4.91 5.23
CA TYR A 76 -15.56 -4.84 3.89
C TYR A 76 -14.70 -5.44 2.77
N GLY A 77 -13.44 -5.77 3.05
CA GLY A 77 -12.46 -6.26 2.07
C GLY A 77 -12.48 -7.76 1.79
N SER A 78 -13.35 -8.54 2.45
CA SER A 78 -13.39 -10.01 2.37
C SER A 78 -13.65 -10.56 0.96
N SER A 79 -14.37 -9.80 0.12
CA SER A 79 -14.62 -10.11 -1.30
C SER A 79 -13.39 -9.97 -2.20
N THR A 80 -12.31 -9.39 -1.67
CA THR A 80 -11.05 -9.12 -2.37
C THR A 80 -9.84 -9.52 -1.51
N PRO A 81 -9.60 -10.83 -1.29
CA PRO A 81 -8.61 -11.30 -0.32
C PRO A 81 -7.16 -10.92 -0.67
N LEU A 82 -6.78 -10.92 -1.96
CA LEU A 82 -5.42 -10.56 -2.37
C LEU A 82 -5.15 -9.06 -2.17
N LEU A 83 -6.13 -8.24 -2.53
CA LEU A 83 -6.10 -6.79 -2.37
C LEU A 83 -6.19 -6.38 -0.90
N GLN A 84 -7.05 -7.04 -0.11
CA GLN A 84 -7.17 -6.81 1.34
C GLN A 84 -5.83 -7.08 2.03
N LYS A 85 -5.17 -8.19 1.73
CA LYS A 85 -3.83 -8.51 2.26
C LYS A 85 -2.81 -7.43 1.90
N LEU A 86 -2.84 -6.93 0.66
CA LEU A 86 -1.97 -5.85 0.23
C LEU A 86 -2.28 -4.54 0.98
N ALA A 87 -3.56 -4.18 1.09
CA ALA A 87 -3.99 -2.95 1.75
C ALA A 87 -3.61 -2.94 3.23
N LEU A 88 -3.86 -4.05 3.95
CA LEU A 88 -3.47 -4.19 5.35
C LEU A 88 -1.95 -4.10 5.53
N LYS A 89 -1.17 -4.69 4.62
CA LYS A 89 0.29 -4.55 4.63
C LYS A 89 0.71 -3.09 4.45
N LEU A 90 0.14 -2.39 3.48
CA LEU A 90 0.44 -0.97 3.22
C LEU A 90 0.06 -0.07 4.40
N LEU A 91 -1.12 -0.28 5.00
CA LEU A 91 -1.58 0.47 6.16
C LEU A 91 -0.80 0.13 7.44
N GLY A 92 -0.13 -1.02 7.47
CA GLY A 92 0.80 -1.41 8.53
C GLY A 92 2.17 -0.72 8.41
N GLN A 93 2.53 -0.18 7.24
CA GLN A 93 3.82 0.47 7.05
C GLN A 93 3.80 1.92 7.53
N PRO A 94 4.83 2.38 8.26
CA PRO A 94 4.94 3.79 8.64
C PRO A 94 5.14 4.65 7.38
N PHE A 95 4.11 5.43 7.02
CA PHE A 95 4.06 6.23 5.79
C PHE A 95 4.52 7.68 6.02
N SER A 96 5.68 7.90 6.65
CA SER A 96 6.30 9.23 6.65
C SER A 96 7.71 9.18 6.07
N SER A 97 8.05 10.18 5.26
CA SER A 97 9.42 10.39 4.79
C SER A 97 10.40 10.41 5.96
N SER A 98 10.02 11.00 7.10
CA SER A 98 10.82 11.01 8.33
C SER A 98 11.00 9.62 8.97
N CYS A 99 10.03 8.72 8.86
CA CYS A 99 10.16 7.33 9.30
C CYS A 99 11.07 6.54 8.34
N ALA A 100 10.93 6.77 7.03
CA ALA A 100 11.83 6.22 6.03
C ALA A 100 13.27 6.73 6.23
N GLU A 101 13.47 8.04 6.44
CA GLU A 101 14.76 8.67 6.74
C GLU A 101 15.37 8.17 8.05
N ARG A 102 14.56 7.88 9.08
CA ARG A 102 15.04 7.20 10.30
C ARG A 102 15.51 5.78 10.01
N ASN A 103 14.80 5.03 9.17
CA ASN A 103 15.23 3.70 8.74
C ASN A 103 16.51 3.75 7.91
N TRP A 104 16.63 4.73 7.00
CA TRP A 104 17.85 4.97 6.20
C TRP A 104 19.02 5.45 7.04
N SER A 105 18.78 6.33 8.02
CA SER A 105 19.80 6.77 8.99
C SER A 105 20.28 5.60 9.84
N HIS A 106 19.38 4.71 10.26
CA HIS A 106 19.74 3.48 10.98
C HIS A 106 20.52 2.51 10.08
N TYR A 107 20.11 2.33 8.82
CA TYR A 107 20.85 1.55 7.83
C TYR A 107 22.27 2.10 7.62
N SER A 108 22.38 3.42 7.44
CA SER A 108 23.66 4.13 7.29
C SER A 108 24.54 3.99 8.54
N PHE A 109 23.95 4.05 9.74
CA PHE A 109 24.64 3.82 11.01
C PHE A 109 25.14 2.37 11.17
N VAL A 110 24.31 1.37 10.82
CA VAL A 110 24.67 -0.05 10.84
C VAL A 110 25.78 -0.34 9.82
N HIS A 111 25.77 0.33 8.67
CA HIS A 111 26.82 0.26 7.66
C HIS A 111 28.10 1.01 8.08
N SER A 112 27.98 2.08 8.87
CA SER A 112 29.09 2.90 9.37
C SER A 112 29.89 2.23 10.49
N ILE A 113 29.22 1.55 11.43
CA ILE A 113 29.89 0.92 12.60
C ILE A 113 30.73 -0.31 12.23
N LYS A 114 30.47 -0.95 11.08
CA LYS A 114 31.11 -2.21 10.70
C LYS A 114 31.72 -2.11 9.30
N ARG A 115 33.06 -1.98 9.25
CA ARG A 115 33.89 -2.63 8.21
C ARG A 115 33.76 -4.18 8.28
N ASN A 116 32.55 -4.71 8.46
CA ASN A 116 32.28 -6.13 8.40
C ASN A 116 31.36 -6.38 7.22
N LYS A 117 31.82 -7.30 6.38
CA LYS A 117 31.23 -7.84 5.15
C LYS A 117 29.78 -8.33 5.35
N MET A 118 28.84 -7.42 5.53
CA MET A 118 27.41 -7.73 5.45
C MET A 118 26.96 -7.42 4.02
N THR A 119 26.51 -8.44 3.30
CA THR A 119 25.95 -8.28 1.96
C THR A 119 24.75 -7.35 2.01
N SER A 120 24.58 -6.47 1.01
CA SER A 120 23.46 -5.51 0.94
C SER A 120 22.10 -6.17 1.20
N GLN A 121 21.92 -7.39 0.69
CA GLN A 121 20.72 -8.20 0.93
C GLN A 121 20.41 -8.44 2.42
N ARG A 122 21.44 -8.75 3.22
CA ARG A 122 21.26 -9.00 4.66
C ARG A 122 20.98 -7.72 5.44
N ALA A 123 21.52 -6.60 4.98
CA ALA A 123 21.25 -5.30 5.57
C ALA A 123 19.81 -4.84 5.28
N GLU A 124 19.33 -5.07 4.05
CA GLU A 124 17.94 -4.85 3.66
C GLU A 124 16.97 -5.72 4.45
N ASP A 125 17.27 -7.01 4.60
CA ASP A 125 16.44 -7.95 5.38
C ASP A 125 16.38 -7.54 6.86
N LEU A 126 17.49 -7.11 7.46
CA LEU A 126 17.53 -6.65 8.85
C LEU A 126 16.76 -5.34 9.05
N VAL A 127 16.84 -4.39 8.12
CA VAL A 127 16.02 -3.17 8.18
C VAL A 127 14.55 -3.50 7.99
N PHE A 128 14.21 -4.40 7.05
CA PHE A 128 12.84 -4.87 6.88
C PHE A 128 12.30 -5.49 8.16
N VAL A 129 13.03 -6.42 8.79
CA VAL A 129 12.62 -7.05 10.04
C VAL A 129 12.52 -6.02 11.17
N HIS A 130 13.50 -5.15 11.34
CA HIS A 130 13.51 -4.15 12.41
C HIS A 130 12.40 -3.10 12.26
N THR A 131 12.07 -2.68 11.04
CA THR A 131 10.99 -1.72 10.79
C THR A 131 9.61 -2.36 10.91
N ASN A 132 9.45 -3.64 10.51
CA ASN A 132 8.14 -4.30 10.55
C ASN A 132 7.84 -4.97 11.91
N LEU A 133 8.85 -5.38 12.70
CA LEU A 133 8.65 -6.01 14.02
C LEU A 133 8.71 -5.03 15.20
N ARG A 134 9.11 -3.78 14.98
CA ARG A 134 9.21 -2.75 16.03
C ARG A 134 7.94 -1.89 16.09
N ILE A 135 6.79 -2.56 16.01
CA ILE A 135 5.47 -2.05 16.37
C ILE A 135 5.15 -2.61 17.75
#